data_AF-A0A0N0U8S5-F1
#
_entry.id   AF-A0A0N0U8S5-F1
#
_cell.length_a   1.000
_cell.length_b   1.000
_cell.length_c   1.000
_cell.angle_alpha   90.00
_cell.angle_beta   90.00
_cell.angle_gamma   90.00
#
_symmetry.space_group_name_H-M   'P 1'
#
loop_
_entity.id
_entity.type
_entity.pdbx_description
1 polymer ?
#
loop_
_entity_poly.entity_id
_entity_poly.type
_entity_poly.pdbx_seq_one_letter_code
_entity_poly.pdbx_strand_id
1 'polypeptide(L)'
;MREVDALLRAYFGADPAYNGLLGRNPLAHPYLIGGGKLWDLPGLLEELRELTPRRRALAYLDTATYGRNCTLFDHVRAFAYGVVAMYRGKPNGFELFRQAVAHEAHRLNRELFRDHPQGPLPWKEVEATIVKSVSKWTFYRYRGTKVWPVSGTGRPDRSRLSPAARALVEPLEGEKLESHLEATRPKRMANLEAANRKRRGKAEEALVEALRRLQARGERVTPTALAREAGVHRNTASRWLKRMRS
;
A
#
# COMPACT_ATOMS: atom_id res chain seq x y z
N MET A 1 -13.98 2.28 -20.20
CA MET A 1 -12.87 3.25 -20.34
C MET A 1 -11.81 2.79 -21.33
N ARG A 2 -11.05 1.71 -21.09
CA ARG A 2 -9.99 1.26 -22.03
C ARG A 2 -10.53 0.88 -23.41
N GLU A 3 -11.64 0.16 -23.46
CA GLU A 3 -12.28 -0.24 -24.73
C GLU A 3 -12.85 0.96 -25.49
N VAL A 4 -13.50 1.89 -24.79
CA VAL A 4 -14.03 3.14 -25.36
C VAL A 4 -12.91 3.97 -26.00
N ASP A 5 -11.79 4.16 -25.30
CA ASP A 5 -10.62 4.89 -25.83
C ASP A 5 -10.03 4.20 -27.07
N ALA A 6 -9.87 2.87 -27.03
CA ALA A 6 -9.36 2.12 -28.18
C ALA A 6 -10.29 2.19 -29.41
N LEU A 7 -11.61 2.11 -29.19
CA LEU A 7 -12.61 2.24 -30.25
C LEU A 7 -12.64 3.66 -30.83
N LEU A 8 -12.56 4.70 -29.99
CA LEU A 8 -12.48 6.10 -30.46
C LEU A 8 -11.22 6.34 -31.31
N ARG A 9 -10.06 5.85 -30.85
CA ARG A 9 -8.82 5.96 -31.61
C ARG A 9 -8.90 5.24 -32.95
N ALA A 10 -9.47 4.05 -32.96
CA ALA A 10 -9.69 3.30 -34.19
C ALA A 10 -10.69 3.97 -35.13
N TYR A 11 -11.77 4.55 -34.60
CA TYR A 11 -12.81 5.26 -35.36
C TYR A 11 -12.25 6.51 -36.04
N PHE A 12 -11.51 7.34 -35.29
CA PHE A 12 -10.90 8.56 -35.81
C PHE A 12 -9.58 8.33 -36.56
N GLY A 13 -9.12 7.08 -36.69
CA GLY A 13 -7.84 6.77 -37.32
C GLY A 13 -6.65 7.44 -36.63
N ALA A 14 -6.70 7.57 -35.31
CA ALA A 14 -5.65 8.20 -34.52
C ALA A 14 -4.32 7.45 -34.68
N ASP A 15 -3.19 8.15 -34.63
CA ASP A 15 -1.87 7.51 -34.66
C ASP A 15 -1.68 6.60 -33.42
N PRO A 16 -1.47 5.28 -33.57
CA PRO A 16 -1.19 4.38 -32.46
C PRO A 16 0.06 4.76 -31.65
N ALA A 17 1.02 5.47 -32.26
CA ALA A 17 2.25 5.94 -31.61
C ALA A 17 2.08 7.28 -30.87
N TYR A 18 0.89 7.88 -30.91
CA TYR A 18 0.63 9.17 -30.27
C TYR A 18 0.76 9.10 -28.75
N ASN A 19 1.69 9.88 -28.19
CA ASN A 19 2.06 9.88 -26.78
C ASN A 19 1.42 11.02 -25.95
N GLY A 20 0.46 11.76 -26.50
CA GLY A 20 -0.32 12.76 -25.76
C GLY A 20 0.37 14.13 -25.57
N LEU A 21 1.51 14.39 -26.22
CA LEU A 21 2.23 15.67 -26.06
C LEU A 21 1.58 16.85 -26.81
N LEU A 22 0.64 16.61 -27.72
CA LEU A 22 -0.15 17.64 -28.40
C LEU A 22 -1.59 17.67 -27.88
N GLY A 23 -1.76 18.01 -26.60
CA GLY A 23 -3.07 18.39 -26.09
C GLY A 23 -3.49 19.71 -26.73
N ARG A 24 -4.26 19.69 -27.82
CA ARG A 24 -4.92 20.91 -28.30
C ARG A 24 -5.83 21.42 -27.18
N ASN A 25 -5.61 22.67 -26.75
CA ASN A 25 -6.40 23.29 -25.69
C ASN A 25 -7.88 23.34 -26.12
N PRO A 26 -8.81 22.69 -25.39
CA PRO A 26 -10.24 22.68 -25.71
C PRO A 26 -10.87 24.07 -25.74
N LEU A 27 -10.27 25.06 -25.05
CA LEU A 27 -10.73 26.45 -25.05
C LEU A 27 -10.17 27.26 -26.23
N ALA A 28 -9.04 26.85 -26.81
CA ALA A 28 -8.39 27.56 -27.92
C ALA A 28 -8.78 27.02 -29.31
N HIS A 29 -9.38 25.83 -29.36
CA HIS A 29 -9.78 25.17 -30.60
C HIS A 29 -11.25 24.77 -30.51
N PRO A 30 -12.18 25.61 -31.00
CA PRO A 30 -13.62 25.38 -30.94
C PRO A 30 -14.03 24.40 -32.04
N TYR A 31 -13.64 23.13 -31.89
CA TYR A 31 -14.26 22.04 -32.61
C TYR A 31 -15.05 21.25 -31.57
N LEU A 32 -16.35 21.49 -31.52
CA LEU A 32 -17.31 20.59 -30.89
C LEU A 32 -17.16 19.23 -31.58
N ILE A 33 -16.38 18.32 -31.00
CA ILE A 33 -16.51 16.90 -31.32
C ILE A 33 -17.67 16.40 -30.46
N GLY A 34 -18.87 16.58 -30.98
CA GLY A 34 -20.10 16.15 -30.31
C GLY A 34 -21.30 16.71 -31.05
N GLY A 35 -21.93 15.90 -31.88
CA GLY A 35 -23.12 16.24 -32.66
C GLY A 35 -24.39 16.45 -31.82
N GLY A 36 -24.31 17.24 -30.74
CA GLY A 36 -25.46 17.64 -29.92
C GLY A 36 -26.00 16.58 -28.96
N LYS A 37 -25.42 15.38 -28.93
CA LYS A 37 -25.84 14.28 -28.04
C LYS A 37 -24.89 14.17 -26.85
N LEU A 38 -25.45 14.08 -25.64
CA LEU A 38 -24.72 13.66 -24.45
C LEU A 38 -24.71 12.14 -24.41
N TRP A 39 -23.53 11.55 -24.26
CA TRP A 39 -23.39 10.11 -24.08
C TRP A 39 -23.10 9.79 -22.62
N ASP A 40 -23.78 8.76 -22.11
CA ASP A 40 -23.27 8.00 -20.98
C ASP A 40 -22.20 7.02 -21.48
N LEU A 41 -21.33 6.58 -20.57
CA LEU A 41 -20.21 5.72 -20.96
C LEU A 41 -20.64 4.36 -21.54
N PRO A 42 -21.70 3.70 -21.04
CA PRO A 42 -22.24 2.48 -21.64
C PRO A 42 -22.87 2.71 -23.02
N GLY A 43 -23.70 3.74 -23.19
CA GLY A 43 -24.33 4.03 -24.48
C GLY A 43 -23.32 4.41 -25.54
N LEU A 44 -22.27 5.14 -25.18
CA LEU A 44 -21.14 5.42 -26.07
C LEU A 44 -20.43 4.15 -26.52
N LEU A 45 -20.24 3.19 -25.61
CA LEU A 45 -19.54 1.94 -25.91
C LEU A 45 -20.30 1.10 -26.93
N GLU A 46 -21.62 0.96 -26.78
CA GLU A 46 -22.45 0.20 -27.72
C GLU A 46 -22.46 0.85 -29.10
N GLU A 47 -22.65 2.17 -29.16
CA GLU A 47 -22.61 2.93 -30.43
C GLU A 47 -21.25 2.78 -31.14
N LEU A 48 -20.15 2.85 -30.39
CA LEU A 48 -18.80 2.67 -30.95
C LEU A 48 -18.52 1.24 -31.43
N ARG A 49 -19.12 0.22 -30.80
CA ARG A 49 -19.00 -1.19 -31.23
C ARG A 49 -19.70 -1.43 -32.56
N GLU A 50 -20.81 -0.75 -32.81
CA GLU A 50 -21.52 -0.81 -34.10
C GLU A 50 -20.73 -0.07 -35.20
N LEU A 51 -20.14 1.08 -34.88
CA LEU A 51 -19.45 1.93 -35.84
C LEU A 51 -18.03 1.46 -36.20
N THR A 52 -17.37 0.70 -35.32
CA THR A 52 -15.95 0.35 -35.47
C THR A 52 -15.73 -1.16 -35.37
N PRO A 53 -15.22 -1.81 -36.43
CA PRO A 53 -14.90 -3.23 -36.38
C PRO A 53 -13.89 -3.53 -35.27
N ARG A 54 -14.23 -4.47 -34.38
CA ARG A 54 -13.39 -4.89 -33.24
C ARG A 54 -11.93 -5.18 -33.65
N ARG A 55 -11.73 -5.69 -34.87
CA ARG A 55 -10.40 -6.01 -35.42
C ARG A 55 -9.51 -4.77 -35.59
N ARG A 56 -10.07 -3.58 -35.88
CA ARG A 56 -9.31 -2.31 -35.91
C ARG A 56 -8.99 -1.80 -34.51
N ALA A 57 -9.88 -1.98 -33.55
CA ALA A 57 -9.68 -1.53 -32.17
C ALA A 57 -8.62 -2.34 -31.41
N LEU A 58 -8.35 -3.59 -31.81
CA LEU A 58 -7.31 -4.43 -31.21
C LEU A 58 -5.92 -3.79 -31.23
N ALA A 59 -5.54 -3.13 -32.33
CA ALA A 59 -4.26 -2.43 -32.43
C ALA A 59 -4.11 -1.29 -31.40
N TYR A 60 -5.23 -0.73 -30.93
CA TYR A 60 -5.29 0.38 -29.97
C TYR A 60 -5.50 -0.06 -28.53
N LEU A 61 -6.08 -1.25 -28.31
CA LEU A 61 -6.19 -1.87 -26.99
C LEU A 61 -4.80 -2.15 -26.41
N ASP A 62 -3.87 -2.58 -27.25
CA ASP A 62 -2.48 -2.87 -26.86
C ASP A 62 -1.60 -1.62 -26.78
N THR A 63 -1.87 -0.58 -27.58
CA THR A 63 -1.10 0.68 -27.59
C THR A 63 -1.63 1.77 -26.66
N ALA A 64 -2.67 1.52 -25.87
CA ALA A 64 -3.13 2.44 -24.84
C ALA A 64 -1.97 2.74 -23.87
N THR A 65 -1.35 3.91 -24.03
CA THR A 65 -0.15 4.39 -23.34
C THR A 65 -0.26 4.42 -21.81
N TYR A 66 -1.49 4.45 -21.29
CA TYR A 66 -1.79 4.24 -19.87
C TYR A 66 -1.49 2.82 -19.36
N GLY A 67 -1.21 1.86 -20.25
CA GLY A 67 -0.94 0.46 -19.90
C GLY A 67 0.48 0.22 -19.46
N ARG A 68 1.50 0.64 -20.24
CA ARG A 68 2.90 0.20 -20.02
C ARG A 68 3.49 0.74 -18.72
N ASN A 69 3.45 2.05 -18.52
CA ASN A 69 4.01 2.66 -17.30
C ASN A 69 3.30 2.16 -16.04
N CYS A 70 1.95 2.11 -16.05
CA CYS A 70 1.17 1.58 -14.94
C CYS A 70 1.44 0.09 -14.68
N THR A 71 1.52 -0.73 -15.72
CA THR A 71 1.81 -2.17 -15.59
C THR A 71 3.18 -2.37 -14.98
N LEU A 72 4.21 -1.68 -15.48
CA LEU A 72 5.55 -1.79 -14.94
C LEU A 72 5.61 -1.25 -13.50
N PHE A 73 4.96 -0.12 -13.22
CA PHE A 73 4.84 0.44 -11.88
C PHE A 73 4.21 -0.55 -10.90
N ASP A 74 3.12 -1.22 -11.28
CA ASP A 74 2.40 -2.18 -10.43
C ASP A 74 3.25 -3.40 -10.06
N HIS A 75 4.02 -3.93 -11.01
CA HIS A 75 4.94 -5.03 -10.74
C HIS A 75 6.12 -4.58 -9.86
N VAL A 76 6.72 -3.44 -10.20
CA VAL A 76 7.89 -2.91 -9.49
C VAL A 76 7.55 -2.51 -8.05
N ARG A 77 6.38 -1.90 -7.80
CA ARG A 77 5.95 -1.58 -6.42
C ARG A 77 5.71 -2.83 -5.58
N ALA A 78 5.15 -3.90 -6.16
CA ALA A 78 4.91 -5.15 -5.46
C ALA A 78 6.24 -5.79 -5.01
N PHE A 79 7.23 -5.82 -5.89
CA PHE A 79 8.60 -6.21 -5.54
C PHE A 79 9.19 -5.32 -4.44
N ALA A 80 9.13 -4.00 -4.62
CA ALA A 80 9.69 -3.03 -3.68
C ALA A 80 9.11 -3.18 -2.27
N TYR A 81 7.81 -3.45 -2.15
CA TYR A 81 7.13 -3.72 -0.88
C TYR A 81 7.66 -4.97 -0.17
N GLY A 82 8.02 -6.01 -0.92
CA GLY A 82 8.55 -7.26 -0.38
C GLY A 82 9.98 -7.13 0.17
N VAL A 83 10.82 -6.29 -0.44
CA VAL A 83 12.25 -6.26 -0.14
C VAL A 83 12.71 -5.06 0.71
N VAL A 84 11.93 -3.97 0.79
CA VAL A 84 12.34 -2.72 1.47
C VAL A 84 12.81 -2.90 2.92
N ALA A 85 12.25 -3.87 3.65
CA ALA A 85 12.64 -4.15 5.03
C ALA A 85 14.11 -4.61 5.14
N MET A 86 14.65 -5.27 4.12
CA MET A 86 16.04 -5.79 4.11
C MET A 86 17.09 -4.68 3.96
N TYR A 87 16.69 -3.50 3.50
CA TYR A 87 17.58 -2.37 3.22
C TYR A 87 17.48 -1.27 4.28
N ARG A 88 16.38 -1.18 5.01
CA ARG A 88 16.24 -0.22 6.11
C ARG A 88 17.18 -0.55 7.28
N GLY A 89 17.84 0.47 7.82
CA GLY A 89 18.77 0.32 8.94
C GLY A 89 20.20 -0.09 8.54
N LYS A 90 20.45 -0.33 7.25
CA LYS A 90 21.81 -0.54 6.72
C LYS A 90 22.45 0.80 6.34
N PRO A 91 23.79 0.93 6.42
CA PRO A 91 24.50 2.07 5.83
C PRO A 91 24.19 2.12 4.32
N ASN A 92 23.92 3.32 3.79
CA ASN A 92 23.52 3.54 2.40
C ASN A 92 22.30 2.72 1.94
N GLY A 93 21.43 2.32 2.88
CA GLY A 93 20.29 1.44 2.61
C GLY A 93 19.33 1.95 1.53
N PHE A 94 19.12 3.26 1.43
CA PHE A 94 18.27 3.84 0.39
C PHE A 94 18.85 3.66 -1.02
N GLU A 95 20.16 3.87 -1.18
CA GLU A 95 20.82 3.76 -2.49
C GLU A 95 20.87 2.31 -2.95
N LEU A 96 21.22 1.39 -2.05
CA LEU A 96 21.18 -0.05 -2.32
C LEU A 96 19.77 -0.54 -2.67
N PHE A 97 18.76 -0.03 -1.97
CA PHE A 97 17.36 -0.32 -2.28
C PHE A 97 16.96 0.20 -3.65
N ARG A 98 17.32 1.45 -3.97
CA ARG A 98 17.04 2.06 -5.26
C ARG A 98 17.70 1.28 -6.41
N GLN A 99 18.95 0.84 -6.23
CA GLN A 99 19.64 0.00 -7.21
C GLN A 99 18.95 -1.34 -7.42
N ALA A 100 18.48 -1.99 -6.34
CA ALA A 100 17.72 -3.23 -6.45
C ALA A 100 16.39 -3.03 -7.19
N VAL A 101 15.66 -1.96 -6.88
CA VAL A 101 14.42 -1.59 -7.57
C VAL A 101 14.69 -1.25 -9.05
N ALA A 102 15.79 -0.55 -9.35
CA ALA A 102 16.19 -0.22 -10.70
C ALA A 102 16.48 -1.47 -11.53
N HIS A 103 17.29 -2.38 -10.98
CA HIS A 103 17.62 -3.64 -11.65
C HIS A 103 16.36 -4.44 -11.98
N GLU A 104 15.45 -4.58 -11.01
CA GLU A 104 14.20 -5.31 -11.22
C GLU A 104 13.27 -4.60 -12.21
N ALA A 105 13.17 -3.27 -12.15
CA ALA A 105 12.39 -2.49 -13.10
C ALA A 105 12.88 -2.67 -14.54
N HIS A 106 14.19 -2.63 -14.78
CA HIS A 106 14.74 -2.85 -16.12
C HIS A 106 14.60 -4.30 -16.58
N ARG A 107 14.70 -5.27 -15.67
CA ARG A 107 14.43 -6.69 -15.96
C ARG A 107 12.99 -6.88 -16.43
N LEU A 108 12.02 -6.39 -15.65
CA LEU A 108 10.59 -6.46 -15.97
C LEU A 108 10.22 -5.68 -17.23
N ASN A 109 10.83 -4.51 -17.45
CA ASN A 109 10.60 -3.72 -18.66
C ASN A 109 10.97 -4.49 -19.93
N ARG A 110 12.07 -5.25 -19.91
CA ARG A 110 12.48 -6.11 -21.04
C ARG A 110 11.61 -7.36 -21.19
N GLU A 111 11.12 -7.91 -20.08
CA GLU A 111 10.32 -9.13 -20.08
C GLU A 111 8.88 -8.86 -20.52
N LEU A 112 8.22 -7.87 -19.92
CA LEU A 112 6.81 -7.56 -20.14
C LEU A 112 6.53 -6.95 -21.51
N PHE A 113 7.50 -6.23 -22.09
CA PHE A 113 7.31 -5.48 -23.32
C PHE A 113 8.19 -5.97 -24.48
N ARG A 114 8.67 -7.22 -24.41
CA ARG A 114 9.44 -7.84 -25.49
C ARG A 114 8.65 -7.86 -26.81
N ASP A 115 7.39 -8.30 -26.74
CA ASP A 115 6.52 -8.50 -27.90
C ASP A 115 5.54 -7.32 -28.08
N HIS A 116 5.72 -6.23 -27.33
CA HIS A 116 4.85 -5.06 -27.41
C HIS A 116 5.14 -4.26 -28.69
N PRO A 117 4.12 -3.77 -29.43
CA PRO A 117 4.32 -3.07 -30.71
C PRO A 117 5.27 -1.87 -30.66
N GLN A 118 5.32 -1.20 -29.51
CA GLN A 118 6.16 -0.02 -29.24
C GLN A 118 7.46 -0.36 -28.47
N GLY A 119 7.72 -1.65 -28.20
CA GLY A 119 8.85 -2.12 -27.43
C GLY A 119 8.89 -1.67 -25.96
N PRO A 120 10.00 -1.95 -25.26
CA PRO A 120 10.20 -1.59 -23.86
C PRO A 120 10.31 -0.07 -23.65
N LEU A 121 9.97 0.38 -22.44
CA LEU A 121 10.05 1.79 -22.10
C LEU A 121 11.51 2.30 -22.13
N PRO A 122 11.77 3.55 -22.57
CA PRO A 122 13.11 4.13 -22.56
C PRO A 122 13.72 4.14 -21.16
N TRP A 123 15.05 3.94 -21.09
CA TRP A 123 15.79 3.91 -19.83
C TRP A 123 15.50 5.10 -18.91
N LYS A 124 15.53 6.32 -19.47
CA LYS A 124 15.27 7.56 -18.74
C LYS A 124 13.86 7.61 -18.15
N GLU A 125 12.88 7.07 -18.85
CA GLU A 125 11.50 7.04 -18.37
C GLU A 125 11.38 6.11 -17.17
N VAL A 126 11.92 4.90 -17.27
CA VAL A 126 11.91 3.91 -16.18
C VAL A 126 12.62 4.46 -14.94
N GLU A 127 13.81 5.04 -15.09
CA GLU A 127 14.58 5.63 -13.99
C GLU A 127 13.88 6.83 -13.35
N ALA A 128 13.49 7.82 -14.16
CA ALA A 128 13.01 9.09 -13.67
C ALA A 128 11.58 9.01 -13.12
N THR A 129 10.73 8.16 -13.70
CA THR A 129 9.31 8.06 -13.32
C THR A 129 9.08 6.91 -12.36
N ILE A 130 9.44 5.67 -12.71
CA ILE A 130 9.05 4.47 -11.96
C ILE A 130 10.02 4.24 -10.80
N VAL A 131 11.30 4.06 -11.08
CA VAL A 131 12.32 3.72 -10.07
C VAL A 131 12.39 4.80 -9.01
N LYS A 132 12.48 6.08 -9.42
CA LYS A 132 12.52 7.21 -8.50
C LYS A 132 11.26 7.29 -7.62
N SER A 133 10.06 7.15 -8.20
CA SER A 133 8.81 7.27 -7.43
C SER A 133 8.60 6.10 -6.48
N VAL A 134 8.75 4.87 -6.96
CA VAL A 134 8.56 3.65 -6.17
C VAL A 134 9.60 3.58 -5.07
N SER A 135 10.88 3.82 -5.36
CA SER A 135 11.95 3.73 -4.36
C SER A 135 11.76 4.77 -3.26
N LYS A 136 11.49 6.02 -3.63
CA LYS A 136 11.29 7.10 -2.65
C LYS A 136 10.06 6.86 -1.78
N TRP A 137 8.91 6.60 -2.38
CA TRP A 137 7.67 6.41 -1.61
C TRP A 137 7.76 5.17 -0.72
N THR A 138 8.27 4.06 -1.26
CA THR A 138 8.37 2.81 -0.52
C THR A 138 9.36 2.92 0.62
N PHE A 139 10.54 3.52 0.40
CA PHE A 139 11.54 3.59 1.46
C PHE A 139 11.12 4.49 2.63
N TYR A 140 10.52 5.65 2.35
CA TYR A 140 10.19 6.61 3.40
C TYR A 140 8.79 6.43 3.99
N ARG A 141 7.79 6.08 3.18
CA ARG A 141 6.36 6.12 3.58
C ARG A 141 5.73 4.74 3.76
N TYR A 142 6.16 3.73 3.02
CA TYR A 142 5.54 2.40 3.13
C TYR A 142 5.86 1.74 4.47
N ARG A 143 4.82 1.45 5.25
CA ARG A 143 4.91 0.73 6.54
C ARG A 143 4.20 -0.62 6.50
N GLY A 144 3.92 -1.13 5.28
CA GLY A 144 2.89 -2.14 5.02
C GLY A 144 2.84 -3.31 5.98
N THR A 145 1.60 -3.74 6.26
CA THR A 145 1.19 -4.73 7.27
C THR A 145 1.49 -6.19 6.89
N LYS A 146 2.04 -6.44 5.70
CA LYS A 146 2.58 -7.74 5.28
C LYS A 146 4.10 -7.66 5.06
N VAL A 147 4.78 -7.10 6.03
CA VAL A 147 6.15 -7.54 6.31
C VAL A 147 5.97 -8.99 6.80
N TRP A 148 6.67 -9.98 6.20
CA TRP A 148 7.05 -11.18 6.96
C TRP A 148 7.57 -10.61 8.26
N PRO A 149 6.83 -10.65 9.38
CA PRO A 149 7.25 -9.95 10.55
C PRO A 149 8.41 -10.79 11.00
N VAL A 150 9.59 -10.39 10.54
CA VAL A 150 10.83 -10.63 11.22
C VAL A 150 10.48 -10.17 12.60
N SER A 151 10.18 -11.14 13.46
CA SER A 151 9.83 -10.89 14.84
C SER A 151 10.97 -10.06 15.41
N GLY A 152 10.79 -9.44 16.58
CA GLY A 152 11.88 -8.69 17.22
C GLY A 152 13.20 -9.48 17.35
N THR A 153 13.17 -10.80 17.06
CA THR A 153 14.23 -11.79 17.08
C THR A 153 14.99 -12.02 15.77
N GLY A 154 14.63 -11.38 14.64
CA GLY A 154 15.33 -11.63 13.37
C GLY A 154 14.80 -12.82 12.55
N ARG A 155 13.86 -13.61 13.09
CA ARG A 155 13.16 -14.69 12.37
C ARG A 155 11.70 -14.35 12.05
N PRO A 156 11.18 -14.69 10.85
CA PRO A 156 9.76 -14.54 10.53
C PRO A 156 8.86 -15.30 11.51
N ASP A 157 7.79 -14.67 12.00
CA ASP A 157 6.78 -15.35 12.83
C ASP A 157 6.04 -16.42 12.02
N ARG A 158 6.38 -17.70 12.25
CA ARG A 158 5.83 -18.86 11.53
C ARG A 158 4.30 -18.91 11.53
N SER A 159 3.65 -18.41 12.59
CA SER A 159 2.19 -18.44 12.75
C SER A 159 1.46 -17.55 11.74
N ARG A 160 2.16 -16.56 11.18
CA ARG A 160 1.63 -15.58 10.23
C ARG A 160 1.94 -15.93 8.78
N LEU A 161 2.60 -17.07 8.54
CA LEU A 161 3.02 -17.52 7.21
C LEU A 161 1.99 -18.46 6.59
N SER A 162 1.90 -18.49 5.26
CA SER A 162 1.12 -19.51 4.53
C SER A 162 1.75 -20.90 4.71
N PRO A 163 0.99 -22.00 4.54
CA PRO A 163 1.53 -23.35 4.66
C PRO A 163 2.79 -23.59 3.78
N ALA A 164 2.75 -23.14 2.52
CA ALA A 164 3.88 -23.25 1.59
C ALA A 164 5.14 -22.52 2.08
N ALA A 165 4.99 -21.36 2.74
CA ALA A 165 6.13 -20.62 3.25
C ALA A 165 6.62 -21.08 4.63
N ARG A 166 5.77 -21.73 5.44
CA ARG A 166 6.20 -22.40 6.67
C ARG A 166 7.13 -23.56 6.36
N ALA A 167 6.88 -24.30 5.27
CA ALA A 167 7.71 -25.42 4.85
C ALA A 167 9.15 -25.01 4.49
N LEU A 168 9.37 -23.76 4.07
CA LEU A 168 10.69 -23.22 3.72
C LEU A 168 11.51 -22.75 4.94
N VAL A 169 10.89 -22.66 6.13
CA VAL A 169 11.54 -22.19 7.36
C VAL A 169 11.49 -23.31 8.38
N GLU A 170 12.61 -24.02 8.54
CA GLU A 170 12.71 -25.09 9.53
C GLU A 170 12.43 -24.56 10.96
N PRO A 171 11.59 -25.26 11.74
CA PRO A 171 11.39 -24.95 13.15
C PRO A 171 12.71 -24.99 13.91
N LEU A 172 12.86 -24.08 14.88
CA LEU A 172 13.86 -24.26 15.92
C LEU A 172 13.41 -25.38 16.85
N GLU A 173 14.26 -26.38 17.04
CA GLU A 173 14.03 -27.49 17.96
C GLU A 173 15.15 -27.58 19.00
N GLY A 174 14.84 -28.12 20.17
CA GLY A 174 15.78 -28.36 21.27
C GLY A 174 16.53 -27.11 21.74
N GLU A 175 17.84 -27.25 21.95
CA GLU A 175 18.72 -26.21 22.51
C GLU A 175 18.72 -24.90 21.69
N LYS A 176 18.58 -25.00 20.36
CA LYS A 176 18.55 -23.82 19.48
C LYS A 176 17.29 -22.96 19.73
N LEU A 177 16.19 -23.58 20.15
CA LEU A 177 14.98 -22.87 20.54
C LEU A 177 15.18 -22.17 21.88
N GLU A 178 15.73 -22.87 22.87
CA GLU A 178 15.95 -22.33 24.21
C GLU A 178 16.92 -21.15 24.20
N SER A 179 18.06 -21.29 23.51
CA SER A 179 19.03 -20.21 23.31
C SER A 179 18.39 -18.98 22.65
N HIS A 180 17.53 -19.19 21.66
CA HIS A 180 16.80 -18.11 20.99
C HIS A 180 15.77 -17.44 21.89
N LEU A 181 15.07 -18.21 22.72
CA LEU A 181 14.10 -17.68 23.68
C LEU A 181 14.79 -16.82 24.74
N GLU A 182 15.94 -17.26 25.26
CA GLU A 182 16.73 -16.49 26.22
C GLU A 182 17.33 -15.23 25.58
N ALA A 183 17.95 -15.34 24.40
CA ALA A 183 18.49 -14.18 23.68
C ALA A 183 17.43 -13.10 23.41
N THR A 184 16.17 -13.51 23.22
CA THR A 184 15.08 -12.60 22.85
C THR A 184 14.22 -12.15 24.02
N ARG A 185 14.42 -12.75 25.20
CA ARG A 185 13.69 -12.49 26.43
C ARG A 185 13.72 -11.01 26.85
N PRO A 186 14.88 -10.29 26.86
CA PRO A 186 14.91 -8.89 27.30
C PRO A 186 14.04 -8.00 26.41
N LYS A 187 14.15 -8.16 25.09
CA LYS A 187 13.37 -7.38 24.12
C LYS A 187 11.87 -7.68 24.20
N ARG A 188 11.50 -8.96 24.39
CA ARG A 188 10.09 -9.36 24.59
C ARG A 188 9.50 -8.73 25.84
N MET A 189 10.23 -8.78 26.96
CA MET A 189 9.80 -8.19 28.23
C MET A 189 9.65 -6.67 28.09
N ALA A 190 10.65 -5.98 27.53
CA ALA A 190 10.58 -4.54 27.28
C ALA A 190 9.38 -4.15 26.39
N ASN A 191 9.10 -4.90 25.34
CA ASN A 191 7.94 -4.67 24.47
C ASN A 191 6.61 -4.89 25.21
N LEU A 192 6.51 -5.95 26.02
CA LEU A 192 5.33 -6.24 26.83
C LEU A 192 5.08 -5.13 27.86
N GLU A 193 6.13 -4.67 28.53
CA GLU A 193 6.05 -3.56 29.47
C GLU A 193 5.65 -2.26 28.79
N ALA A 194 6.24 -1.92 27.63
CA ALA A 194 5.86 -0.75 26.87
C ALA A 194 4.39 -0.79 26.44
N ALA A 195 3.91 -1.95 25.96
CA ALA A 195 2.51 -2.14 25.61
C ALA A 195 1.58 -2.03 26.83
N ASN A 196 2.01 -2.53 28.00
CA ASN A 196 1.28 -2.39 29.26
C ASN A 196 1.24 -0.94 29.73
N ARG A 197 2.35 -0.21 29.68
CA ARG A 197 2.42 1.23 30.01
C ARG A 197 1.46 2.03 29.13
N LYS A 198 1.48 1.81 27.82
CA LYS A 198 0.58 2.49 26.87
C LYS A 198 -0.89 2.19 27.15
N ARG A 199 -1.24 0.92 27.41
CA ARG A 199 -2.61 0.51 27.77
C ARG A 199 -3.07 1.14 29.08
N ARG A 200 -2.18 1.21 30.08
CA ARG A 200 -2.46 1.87 31.36
C ARG A 200 -2.67 3.38 31.17
N GLY A 201 -1.78 4.08 30.47
CA GLY A 201 -1.91 5.51 30.20
C GLY A 201 -3.24 5.86 29.51
N LYS A 202 -3.59 5.15 28.44
CA LYS A 202 -4.87 5.35 27.75
C LYS A 202 -6.09 5.10 28.65
N ALA A 203 -6.03 4.08 29.50
CA ALA A 203 -7.10 3.81 30.46
C ALA A 203 -7.20 4.91 31.54
N GLU A 204 -6.06 5.45 31.97
CA GLU A 204 -6.02 6.55 32.95
C GLU A 204 -6.59 7.84 32.35
N GLU A 205 -6.24 8.20 31.12
CA GLU A 205 -6.81 9.34 30.39
C GLU A 205 -8.33 9.23 30.28
N ALA A 206 -8.84 8.07 29.87
CA ALA A 206 -10.28 7.81 29.78
C ALA A 206 -10.99 7.91 31.14
N LEU A 207 -10.34 7.44 32.22
CA LEU A 207 -10.88 7.54 33.58
C LEU A 207 -10.92 9.00 34.08
N VAL A 208 -9.93 9.82 33.74
CA VAL A 208 -9.92 11.27 34.07
C VAL A 208 -11.05 12.00 33.34
N GLU A 209 -11.24 11.71 32.06
CA GLU A 209 -12.31 12.33 31.26
C GLU A 209 -13.70 11.90 31.77
N ALA A 210 -13.88 10.62 32.05
CA ALA A 210 -15.11 10.08 32.64
C ALA A 210 -15.43 10.71 34.01
N LEU A 211 -14.41 10.94 34.84
CA LEU A 211 -14.57 11.61 36.12
C LEU A 211 -15.12 13.03 35.94
N ARG A 212 -14.55 13.81 35.01
CA ARG A 212 -15.01 15.19 34.71
C ARG A 212 -16.47 15.21 34.26
N ARG A 213 -16.87 14.28 33.38
CA ARG A 213 -18.25 14.16 32.89
C ARG A 213 -19.23 13.79 34.00
N LEU A 214 -18.86 12.85 34.87
CA LEU A 214 -19.69 12.48 36.02
C LEU A 214 -19.87 13.63 37.01
N GLN A 215 -18.81 14.39 37.27
CA GLN A 215 -18.86 15.58 38.13
C GLN A 215 -19.74 16.69 37.52
N ALA A 216 -19.62 16.94 36.21
CA ALA A 216 -20.45 17.92 35.51
C ALA A 216 -21.95 17.58 35.55
N ARG A 217 -22.30 16.29 35.57
CA ARG A 217 -23.68 15.80 35.72
C ARG A 217 -24.16 15.72 37.17
N GLY A 218 -23.30 15.99 38.17
CA GLY A 218 -23.64 15.82 39.59
C GLY A 218 -23.86 14.37 40.02
N GLU A 219 -23.39 13.40 39.23
CA GLU A 219 -23.55 11.97 39.53
C GLU A 219 -22.53 11.48 40.55
N ARG A 220 -22.93 10.49 41.37
CA ARG A 220 -22.04 9.92 42.38
C ARG A 220 -20.90 9.13 41.72
N VAL A 221 -19.66 9.54 42.01
CA VAL A 221 -18.45 8.88 41.51
C VAL A 221 -18.27 7.53 42.19
N THR A 222 -18.70 6.46 41.52
CA THR A 222 -18.50 5.06 41.95
C THR A 222 -17.60 4.31 40.97
N PRO A 223 -16.89 3.24 41.39
CA PRO A 223 -16.08 2.43 40.48
C PRO A 223 -16.87 1.86 39.30
N THR A 224 -18.15 1.54 39.50
CA THR A 224 -19.04 1.03 38.45
C THR A 224 -19.45 2.12 37.46
N ALA A 225 -19.84 3.30 37.95
CA ALA A 225 -20.21 4.43 37.08
C ALA A 225 -19.01 4.90 36.25
N LEU A 226 -17.83 4.97 36.88
CA LEU A 226 -16.59 5.40 36.23
C LEU A 226 -16.12 4.37 35.18
N ALA A 227 -16.23 3.08 35.47
CA ALA A 227 -15.91 2.01 34.53
C ALA A 227 -16.81 2.04 33.29
N ARG A 228 -18.12 2.24 33.51
CA ARG A 228 -19.12 2.36 32.43
C ARG A 228 -18.83 3.56 31.52
N GLU A 229 -18.58 4.73 32.11
CA GLU A 229 -18.34 5.96 31.38
C GLU A 229 -16.98 5.95 30.63
N ALA A 230 -15.93 5.39 31.23
CA ALA A 230 -14.60 5.30 30.62
C ALA A 230 -14.43 4.11 29.66
N GLY A 231 -15.39 3.19 29.60
CA GLY A 231 -15.29 1.97 28.79
C GLY A 231 -14.18 1.01 29.24
N VAL A 232 -13.89 0.95 30.54
CA VAL A 232 -12.85 0.07 31.12
C VAL A 232 -13.45 -0.93 32.11
N HIS A 233 -12.71 -1.99 32.40
CA HIS A 233 -13.16 -2.98 33.39
C HIS A 233 -13.24 -2.38 34.80
N ARG A 234 -14.26 -2.77 35.59
CA ARG A 234 -14.51 -2.28 36.97
C ARG A 234 -13.28 -2.34 37.87
N ASN A 235 -12.50 -3.42 37.80
CA ASN A 235 -11.28 -3.56 38.61
C ASN A 235 -10.22 -2.50 38.29
N THR A 236 -10.13 -2.05 37.04
CA THR A 236 -9.21 -0.98 36.62
C THR A 236 -9.64 0.35 37.23
N ALA A 237 -10.92 0.70 37.11
CA ALA A 237 -11.49 1.90 37.72
C ALA A 237 -11.36 1.89 39.26
N SER A 238 -11.61 0.74 39.90
CA SER A 238 -11.48 0.59 41.35
C SER A 238 -10.04 0.78 41.83
N ARG A 239 -9.05 0.16 41.17
CA ARG A 239 -7.63 0.34 41.51
C ARG A 239 -7.15 1.76 41.26
N TRP A 240 -7.64 2.41 40.21
CA TRP A 240 -7.32 3.81 39.93
C TRP A 240 -7.89 4.77 40.99
N LEU A 241 -9.17 4.61 41.37
CA LEU A 241 -9.77 5.37 42.47
C LEU A 241 -9.05 5.16 43.81
N LYS A 242 -8.60 3.94 44.10
CA LYS A 242 -7.79 3.66 45.30
C LYS A 242 -6.44 4.41 45.26
N ARG A 243 -5.75 4.41 44.12
CA ARG A 243 -4.49 5.16 43.94
C ARG A 243 -4.66 6.67 44.04
N MET A 244 -5.80 7.23 43.63
CA MET A 244 -6.09 8.66 43.74
C MET A 244 -6.43 9.11 45.17
N ARG A 245 -6.86 8.18 46.03
CA ARG A 245 -7.26 8.46 47.42
C ARG A 245 -6.15 8.19 48.44
N SER A 246 -5.08 7.53 48.00
CA SER A 246 -3.87 7.29 48.78
C SER A 246 -2.86 8.39 48.52
#